data_AF-R5PMU8-F1
#
_entry.id   AF-R5PMU8-F1
#
_cell.length_a   1.000
_cell.length_b   1.000
_cell.length_c   1.000
_cell.angle_alpha   90.00
_cell.angle_beta   90.00
_cell.angle_gamma   90.00
#
_symmetry.space_group_name_H-M   'P 1'
#
loop_
_entity.id
_entity.type
_entity.pdbx_description
1 polymer ?
#
loop_
_entity_poly.entity_id
_entity_poly.type
_entity_poly.pdbx_seq_one_letter_code
_entity_poly.pdbx_strand_id
1 'polypeptide(L)'
;MSVSFHRAFDRTADPFKALEDIIKLGCERILTSGQQPKAIEGVNLLAELQKKAAGRIILLAGSGVTEDNIRAIYEATGIHEYHFSARVSVPSKMKSHNQEVHMGSKDADEGTTLVSSPQRVKDTIAKIIEM
;
A
#
# COMPACT_ATOMS: atom_id res chain seq x y z
N MET A 1 20.70 -6.76 5.62
CA MET A 1 19.56 -5.84 5.81
C MET A 1 18.89 -5.70 4.46
N SER A 2 17.57 -5.85 4.38
CA SER A 2 16.81 -5.80 3.13
C SER A 2 16.33 -4.38 2.84
N VAL A 3 16.34 -3.95 1.57
CA VAL A 3 15.91 -2.61 1.14
C VAL A 3 14.73 -2.70 0.19
N SER A 4 13.68 -1.93 0.48
CA SER A 4 12.51 -1.73 -0.38
C SER A 4 12.52 -0.32 -0.96
N PHE A 5 12.46 -0.20 -2.29
CA PHE A 5 12.23 1.09 -2.94
C PHE A 5 10.76 1.48 -2.77
N HIS A 6 10.49 2.61 -2.14
CA HIS A 6 9.12 3.01 -1.79
C HIS A 6 8.35 3.57 -3.00
N ARG A 7 7.15 4.13 -2.75
CA ARG A 7 6.25 4.72 -3.76
C ARG A 7 6.80 5.92 -4.57
N ALA A 8 8.07 6.30 -4.40
CA ALA A 8 8.71 7.17 -5.39
C ALA A 8 8.68 6.53 -6.79
N PHE A 9 8.63 5.19 -6.85
CA PHE A 9 8.43 4.44 -8.09
C PHE A 9 7.18 4.90 -8.85
N ASP A 10 6.08 5.18 -8.14
CA ASP A 10 4.80 5.61 -8.73
C ASP A 10 4.87 6.98 -9.42
N ARG A 11 5.98 7.72 -9.24
CA ARG A 11 6.22 9.05 -9.84
C ARG A 11 7.30 9.03 -10.93
N THR A 12 7.80 7.85 -11.30
CA THR A 12 8.80 7.72 -12.36
C THR A 12 8.19 7.94 -13.74
N ALA A 13 8.94 8.55 -14.65
CA ALA A 13 8.46 8.82 -16.01
C ALA A 13 8.34 7.54 -16.86
N ASP A 14 9.23 6.58 -16.65
CA ASP A 14 9.23 5.27 -17.30
C ASP A 14 9.35 4.17 -16.23
N PRO A 15 8.25 3.46 -15.90
CA PRO A 15 8.26 2.44 -14.85
C PRO A 15 9.11 1.22 -15.22
N PHE A 16 9.30 0.92 -16.51
CA PHE A 16 10.08 -0.24 -16.94
C PHE A 16 11.58 0.05 -16.86
N LYS A 17 12.01 1.25 -17.24
CA LYS A 17 13.38 1.69 -17.00
C LYS A 17 13.68 1.76 -15.50
N ALA A 18 12.77 2.35 -14.72
CA ALA A 18 12.94 2.45 -13.27
C ALA A 18 13.06 1.08 -12.60
N LEU A 19 12.28 0.08 -13.05
CA LEU A 19 12.39 -1.30 -12.59
C LEU A 19 13.82 -1.84 -12.76
N GLU A 20 14.40 -1.70 -13.94
CA GLU A 20 15.77 -2.18 -14.23
C GLU A 20 16.83 -1.41 -13.43
N ASP A 21 16.69 -0.09 -13.32
CA ASP A 21 17.60 0.74 -12.53
C ASP A 21 17.58 0.34 -11.05
N ILE A 22 16.40 0.09 -10.48
CA ILE A 22 16.24 -0.32 -9.07
C ILE A 22 16.78 -1.73 -8.82
N ILE A 23 16.57 -2.67 -9.76
CA ILE A 23 17.19 -4.00 -9.71
C ILE A 23 18.71 -3.86 -9.66
N LYS A 24 19.28 -3.02 -10.55
CA LYS A 24 20.73 -2.80 -10.63
C LYS A 24 21.31 -2.16 -9.36
N LEU A 25 20.53 -1.31 -8.68
CA LEU A 25 20.89 -0.73 -7.38
C LEU A 25 20.86 -1.76 -6.23
N GLY A 26 20.32 -2.96 -6.46
CA GLY A 26 20.31 -4.04 -5.48
C GLY A 26 19.16 -3.97 -4.48
N CYS A 27 18.05 -3.28 -4.80
CA CYS A 27 16.85 -3.35 -3.97
C CYS A 27 16.19 -4.72 -4.09
N GLU A 28 15.61 -5.21 -2.99
CA GLU A 28 14.93 -6.52 -2.97
C GLU A 28 13.43 -6.40 -3.29
N ARG A 29 12.84 -5.22 -3.04
CA ARG A 29 11.40 -4.96 -3.23
C ARG A 29 11.15 -3.60 -3.85
N ILE A 30 10.04 -3.49 -4.59
CA ILE A 30 9.44 -2.21 -5.00
C ILE A 30 8.02 -2.12 -4.44
N LEU A 31 7.75 -1.10 -3.62
CA LEU A 31 6.40 -0.72 -3.21
C LEU A 31 5.77 0.19 -4.26
N THR A 32 4.70 -0.27 -4.89
CA THR A 32 4.06 0.42 -6.01
C THR A 32 2.55 0.20 -6.03
N SER A 33 1.82 1.19 -6.54
CA SER A 33 0.39 1.10 -6.86
C SER A 33 0.13 0.94 -8.36
N GLY A 34 1.17 0.65 -9.14
CA GLY A 34 1.10 0.63 -10.60
C GLY A 34 0.92 2.04 -11.17
N GLN A 35 1.57 3.05 -10.56
CA GLN A 35 1.44 4.46 -10.94
C GLN A 35 0.01 5.03 -10.87
N GLN A 36 -0.91 4.37 -10.16
CA GLN A 36 -2.28 4.83 -9.96
C GLN A 36 -2.55 5.29 -8.52
N PRO A 37 -3.62 6.05 -8.23
CA PRO A 37 -3.98 6.40 -6.86
C PRO A 37 -4.13 5.18 -5.94
N LYS A 38 -4.73 4.08 -6.42
CA LYS A 38 -4.87 2.80 -5.71
C LYS A 38 -4.30 1.63 -6.51
N ALA A 39 -3.79 0.61 -5.83
CA ALA A 39 -3.23 -0.59 -6.47
C ALA A 39 -4.24 -1.31 -7.39
N ILE A 40 -5.52 -1.37 -6.99
CA ILE A 40 -6.58 -2.00 -7.80
C ILE A 40 -6.79 -1.30 -9.15
N GLU A 41 -6.55 0.01 -9.22
CA GLU A 41 -6.65 0.79 -10.46
C GLU A 41 -5.41 0.54 -11.36
N GLY A 42 -4.27 0.18 -10.76
CA GLY A 42 -3.00 -0.06 -11.44
C GLY A 42 -2.71 -1.51 -11.82
N VAL A 43 -3.67 -2.43 -11.70
CA VAL A 43 -3.46 -3.88 -11.89
C VAL A 43 -2.84 -4.23 -13.25
N ASN A 44 -3.18 -3.50 -14.31
CA ASN A 44 -2.62 -3.75 -15.64
C ASN A 44 -1.09 -3.54 -15.65
N LEU A 45 -0.63 -2.38 -15.17
CA LEU A 45 0.81 -2.10 -15.09
C LEU A 45 1.51 -2.99 -14.06
N LEU A 46 0.85 -3.30 -12.93
CA LEU A 46 1.38 -4.23 -11.93
C LEU A 46 1.63 -5.62 -12.53
N ALA A 47 0.71 -6.15 -13.34
CA ALA A 47 0.88 -7.43 -14.03
C ALA A 47 2.05 -7.41 -15.03
N GLU A 48 2.19 -6.33 -15.81
CA GLU A 48 3.32 -6.17 -16.74
C GLU A 48 4.66 -6.08 -16.01
N LEU A 49 4.72 -5.31 -14.92
CA LEU A 49 5.90 -5.20 -14.07
C LEU A 49 6.23 -6.53 -13.40
N GLN A 50 5.23 -7.28 -12.91
CA GLN A 50 5.44 -8.58 -12.28
C GLN A 50 6.05 -9.57 -13.28
N LYS A 51 5.54 -9.59 -14.51
CA LYS A 51 6.09 -10.39 -15.61
C LYS A 51 7.52 -10.00 -15.94
N LYS A 52 7.83 -8.69 -16.05
CA LYS A 52 9.19 -8.22 -16.35
C LYS A 52 10.16 -8.41 -15.19
N ALA A 53 9.71 -8.27 -13.95
CA ALA A 53 10.53 -8.52 -12.77
C ALA A 53 11.07 -9.95 -12.80
N ALA A 54 10.25 -10.92 -13.24
CA ALA A 54 10.68 -12.30 -13.51
C ALA A 54 11.46 -12.93 -12.34
N GLY A 55 11.04 -12.62 -11.11
CA GLY A 55 11.68 -13.09 -9.87
C GLY A 55 12.99 -12.39 -9.49
N ARG A 56 13.49 -11.43 -10.29
CA ARG A 56 14.72 -10.66 -10.00
C ARG A 56 14.52 -9.64 -8.87
N ILE A 57 13.29 -9.19 -8.69
CA ILE A 57 12.87 -8.29 -7.60
C ILE A 57 11.42 -8.59 -7.25
N ILE A 58 11.05 -8.37 -6.01
CA ILE A 58 9.68 -8.58 -5.52
C ILE A 58 8.88 -7.30 -5.72
N LEU A 59 7.68 -7.41 -6.30
CA LEU A 59 6.70 -6.32 -6.24
C LEU A 59 5.87 -6.44 -4.98
N LEU A 60 5.80 -5.33 -4.25
CA LEU A 60 4.98 -5.14 -3.07
C LEU A 60 3.81 -4.23 -3.46
N ALA A 61 2.64 -4.81 -3.78
CA ALA A 61 1.47 -4.04 -4.19
C ALA A 61 0.94 -3.22 -3.00
N GLY A 62 0.75 -1.92 -3.17
CA GLY A 62 0.31 -1.04 -2.09
C GLY A 62 -0.46 0.19 -2.54
N SER A 63 -0.95 0.96 -1.57
CA SER A 63 -1.96 2.04 -1.73
C SER A 63 -3.38 1.52 -1.92
N GLY A 64 -4.20 1.67 -0.88
CA GLY A 64 -5.62 1.34 -0.92
C GLY A 64 -5.95 -0.16 -0.93
N VAL A 65 -4.98 -1.03 -0.63
CA VAL A 65 -5.21 -2.48 -0.50
C VAL A 65 -6.03 -2.75 0.77
N THR A 66 -7.12 -3.51 0.63
CA THR A 66 -8.09 -3.86 1.68
C THR A 66 -8.60 -5.29 1.53
N GLU A 67 -9.30 -5.79 2.54
CA GLU A 67 -10.04 -7.04 2.54
C GLU A 67 -11.01 -7.21 1.34
N ASP A 68 -11.49 -6.11 0.76
CA ASP A 68 -12.43 -6.14 -0.38
C ASP A 68 -11.75 -6.32 -1.73
N ASN A 69 -10.48 -5.93 -1.87
CA ASN A 69 -9.81 -5.85 -3.17
C ASN A 69 -8.54 -6.68 -3.29
N ILE A 70 -7.96 -7.14 -2.18
CA ILE A 70 -6.67 -7.82 -2.18
C ILE A 70 -6.67 -9.10 -3.04
N ARG A 71 -7.80 -9.84 -3.03
CA ARG A 71 -7.98 -11.03 -3.88
C ARG A 71 -8.03 -10.68 -5.37
N ALA A 72 -8.76 -9.63 -5.75
CA ALA A 72 -8.83 -9.20 -7.15
C ALA A 72 -7.46 -8.72 -7.66
N ILE A 73 -6.66 -8.06 -6.81
CA ILE A 73 -5.28 -7.67 -7.15
C ILE A 73 -4.43 -8.93 -7.38
N TYR A 74 -4.53 -9.93 -6.51
CA TYR A 74 -3.82 -11.20 -6.68
C TYR A 74 -4.17 -11.86 -8.02
N GLU A 75 -5.47 -12.07 -8.28
CA GLU A 75 -5.95 -12.75 -9.48
C GLU A 75 -5.53 -12.04 -10.77
N ALA A 76 -5.48 -10.70 -10.76
CA ALA A 76 -5.09 -9.92 -11.93
C ALA A 76 -3.57 -9.86 -12.16
N THR A 77 -2.75 -9.98 -11.10
CA THR A 77 -1.31 -9.63 -11.18
C THR A 77 -0.37 -10.79 -10.86
N GLY A 78 -0.81 -11.79 -10.09
CA GLY A 78 0.05 -12.83 -9.54
C GLY A 78 1.04 -12.34 -8.48
N ILE A 79 0.84 -11.14 -7.91
CA ILE A 79 1.68 -10.60 -6.83
C ILE A 79 1.34 -11.30 -5.51
N HIS A 80 2.36 -11.62 -4.71
CA HIS A 80 2.19 -12.32 -3.43
C HIS A 80 2.55 -11.47 -2.21
N GLU A 81 3.17 -10.31 -2.37
CA GLU A 81 3.48 -9.39 -1.27
C GLU A 81 2.64 -8.11 -1.36
N TYR A 82 2.08 -7.69 -0.21
CA TYR A 82 1.16 -6.55 -0.12
C TYR A 82 1.54 -5.58 1.01
N HIS A 83 1.31 -4.29 0.77
CA HIS A 83 1.44 -3.24 1.78
C HIS A 83 0.11 -2.51 1.98
N PHE A 84 -0.46 -2.66 3.18
CA PHE A 84 -1.72 -2.04 3.57
C PHE A 84 -1.66 -1.50 5.00
N SER A 85 -2.52 -0.53 5.31
CA SER A 85 -2.50 0.15 6.62
C SER A 85 -3.43 -0.50 7.65
N ALA A 86 -4.53 -1.13 7.20
CA ALA A 86 -5.58 -1.73 8.03
C ALA A 86 -6.10 -0.81 9.14
N ARG A 87 -6.11 0.52 8.91
CA ARG A 87 -6.45 1.50 9.94
C ARG A 87 -7.95 1.61 10.17
N VAL A 88 -8.32 1.87 11.43
CA VAL A 88 -9.64 2.33 11.86
C VAL A 88 -9.48 3.64 12.64
N SER A 89 -10.48 4.50 12.58
CA SER A 89 -10.54 5.70 13.41
C SER A 89 -11.09 5.33 14.79
N VAL A 90 -10.35 5.68 15.84
CA VAL A 90 -10.72 5.45 17.24
C VAL A 90 -10.92 6.81 17.92
N PRO A 91 -12.08 7.08 18.53
CA PRO A 91 -12.30 8.32 19.27
C PRO A 91 -11.30 8.51 20.41
N SER A 92 -10.88 9.75 20.63
CA SER A 92 -10.04 10.15 21.76
C SER A 92 -10.75 9.85 23.09
N LYS A 93 -9.95 9.49 24.10
CA LYS A 93 -10.44 9.30 25.48
C LYS A 93 -10.57 10.63 26.25
N MET A 94 -10.20 11.76 25.63
CA MET A 94 -10.36 13.09 26.21
C MET A 94 -11.83 13.38 26.49
N LYS A 95 -12.17 13.69 27.75
CA LYS A 95 -13.55 13.99 28.16
C LYS A 95 -13.97 15.42 27.85
N SER A 96 -13.01 16.32 27.69
CA SER A 96 -13.22 17.74 27.38
C SER A 96 -12.09 18.21 26.46
N HIS A 97 -12.43 19.00 25.46
CA HIS A 97 -11.50 19.69 24.57
C HIS A 97 -12.10 21.02 24.16
N ASN A 98 -11.25 22.03 23.94
CA ASN A 98 -11.68 23.35 23.49
C ASN A 98 -11.79 23.34 21.95
N GLN A 99 -13.00 23.51 21.42
CA GLN A 99 -13.26 23.46 19.97
C GLN A 99 -12.80 24.72 19.21
N GLU A 100 -12.43 25.79 19.92
CA GLU A 100 -11.92 27.03 19.33
C GLU A 100 -10.39 27.01 19.10
N VAL A 101 -9.68 26.04 19.69
CA VAL A 101 -8.22 25.91 19.57
C VAL A 101 -7.92 24.76 18.63
N HIS A 102 -7.17 25.06 17.58
CA HIS A 102 -6.75 24.09 16.57
C HIS A 102 -5.23 23.99 16.56
N MET A 103 -4.71 22.76 16.50
CA MET A 103 -3.28 22.47 16.38
C MET A 103 -2.81 22.49 14.91
N GLY A 104 -3.71 22.22 13.98
CA GLY A 104 -3.44 22.19 12.54
C GLY A 104 -4.40 23.07 11.72
N SER A 105 -4.86 22.57 10.58
CA SER A 105 -5.94 23.21 9.82
C SER A 105 -7.25 23.17 10.62
N LYS A 106 -8.12 24.17 10.44
CA LYS A 106 -9.41 24.25 11.16
C LYS A 106 -10.29 23.00 11.02
N ASP A 107 -10.25 22.36 9.86
CA ASP A 107 -11.04 21.16 9.57
C ASP A 107 -10.29 19.84 9.90
N ALA A 108 -9.13 19.93 10.57
CA ALA A 108 -8.39 18.74 10.98
C ALA A 108 -9.17 17.98 12.06
N ASP A 109 -9.21 16.66 11.92
CA ASP A 109 -9.73 15.80 12.98
C ASP A 109 -8.72 15.69 14.13
N GLU A 110 -9.04 16.35 15.25
CA GLU A 110 -8.30 16.28 16.50
C GLU A 110 -8.99 15.37 17.54
N GLY A 111 -10.16 14.85 17.18
CA GLY A 111 -11.01 14.03 18.05
C GLY A 111 -10.76 12.52 17.91
N THR A 112 -10.03 12.09 16.88
CA THR A 112 -9.75 10.66 16.65
C THR A 112 -8.29 10.34 16.41
N THR A 113 -7.93 9.07 16.57
CA THR A 113 -6.60 8.54 16.24
C THR A 113 -6.76 7.35 15.31
N LEU A 114 -5.91 7.27 14.29
CA LEU A 114 -5.86 6.12 13.39
C LEU A 114 -5.02 5.01 14.00
N VAL A 115 -5.64 3.85 14.21
CA VAL A 115 -4.99 2.67 14.78
C VAL A 115 -5.11 1.51 13.79
N SER A 116 -4.02 0.77 13.56
CA SER A 116 -4.07 -0.46 12.78
C SER A 116 -4.89 -1.51 13.54
N SER A 117 -6.00 -1.94 12.94
CA SER A 117 -6.95 -2.87 13.55
C SER A 117 -6.50 -4.33 13.37
N PRO A 118 -6.34 -5.10 14.47
CA PRO A 118 -6.04 -6.52 14.37
C PRO A 118 -7.09 -7.30 13.58
N GLN A 119 -8.36 -6.90 13.66
CA GLN A 119 -9.45 -7.56 12.93
C GLN A 119 -9.30 -7.34 11.42
N ARG A 120 -9.10 -6.09 10.99
CA ARG A 120 -8.90 -5.79 9.56
C ARG A 120 -7.68 -6.47 8.97
N VAL A 121 -6.60 -6.59 9.76
CA VAL A 121 -5.41 -7.37 9.34
C VAL A 121 -5.77 -8.83 9.12
N LYS A 122 -6.47 -9.48 10.07
CA LYS A 122 -6.92 -10.87 9.92
C LYS A 122 -7.84 -11.05 8.72
N ASP A 123 -8.83 -10.17 8.56
CA ASP A 123 -9.80 -10.24 7.47
C ASP A 123 -9.10 -10.11 6.10
N THR A 124 -8.15 -9.17 5.98
CA THR A 124 -7.38 -8.97 4.76
C THR A 124 -6.52 -10.19 4.42
N ILE A 125 -5.86 -10.78 5.42
CA ILE A 125 -5.02 -11.99 5.22
C ILE A 125 -5.88 -13.20 4.85
N ALA A 126 -7.02 -13.41 5.51
CA ALA A 126 -7.93 -14.52 5.24
C ALA A 126 -8.39 -14.55 3.77
N LYS A 127 -8.56 -13.37 3.16
CA LYS A 127 -8.96 -13.23 1.75
C LYS A 127 -7.96 -13.79 0.76
N ILE A 128 -6.70 -14.01 1.13
CA ILE A 128 -5.67 -14.63 0.28
C ILE A 128 -5.27 -16.04 0.75
N ILE A 129 -5.37 -16.36 2.04
CA ILE A 129 -4.95 -17.69 2.56
C ILE A 129 -6.00 -18.79 2.33
N GLU A 130 -7.29 -18.45 2.20
CA GLU A 130 -8.35 -19.41 1.82
C GLU A 130 -8.25 -19.79 0.33
N MET A 131 -7.11 -20.40 -0.03
CA MET A 131 -6.80 -21.03 -1.32
C MET A 131 -7.04 -22.54 -1.23
#